data_AF-A0AA38VTT6-F1
#
_entry.id   AF-A0AA38VTT6-F1
#
_cell.length_a   1.000
_cell.length_b   1.000
_cell.length_c   1.000
_cell.angle_alpha   90.00
_cell.angle_beta   90.00
_cell.angle_gamma   90.00
#
_symmetry.space_group_name_H-M   'P 1'
#
loop_
_entity.id
_entity.type
_entity.pdbx_description
1 polymer ?
#
loop_
_entity_poly.entity_id
_entity_poly.type
_entity_poly.pdbx_seq_one_letter_code
_entity_poly.pdbx_strand_id
1 'polypeptide(L)'
;MSAEESSSSTGGGDASRKPRWLTYMTDEIESDADDVERDFIEIMRDMLLAPGDQETAASDAVQKVREYYNTHYTDDRRTWRLQKDHATWGLLNTLSTYAFELVSQIPVTDEFDLENPQLLYDDTSYSAAARDFWNHDNVNAVPGISIDDDLRERCEKWISISAFLAKLLNAGALGETAIVWAAMDLKEGLEKTDDDSRINLLALACKQVVAVQYILLAGDLLAWAAQARSSEKIAGGLNLEKWRLWADRLGEISRETPEDAEWGLKVAAGKAHARMINLHPELLQEAS
;
A
#
# COMPACT_ATOMS: atom_id res chain seq x y z
N MET A 1 -16.09 -28.35 52.33
CA MET A 1 -17.21 -28.11 51.42
C MET A 1 -17.71 -26.70 51.67
N SER A 2 -17.38 -25.79 50.75
CA SER A 2 -18.25 -24.74 50.20
C SER A 2 -17.37 -23.80 49.38
N ALA A 3 -17.88 -23.49 48.20
CA ALA A 3 -17.17 -23.01 47.04
C ALA A 3 -16.89 -21.50 47.03
N GLU A 4 -15.98 -21.16 46.12
CA GLU A 4 -15.67 -19.90 45.48
C GLU A 4 -16.83 -18.90 45.33
N GLU A 5 -16.50 -17.61 45.44
CA GLU A 5 -16.83 -16.62 44.40
C GLU A 5 -15.76 -15.51 44.44
N SER A 6 -14.77 -15.65 43.56
CA SER A 6 -13.84 -14.58 43.17
C SER A 6 -14.47 -13.82 42.01
N SER A 7 -14.93 -12.59 42.25
CA SER A 7 -15.33 -11.69 41.16
C SER A 7 -14.08 -11.11 40.49
N SER A 8 -13.66 -11.74 39.40
CA SER A 8 -12.75 -11.17 38.41
C SER A 8 -13.47 -10.09 37.60
N SER A 9 -13.07 -8.82 37.74
CA SER A 9 -13.44 -7.80 36.76
C SER A 9 -12.43 -7.82 35.62
N THR A 10 -12.72 -8.64 34.61
CA THR A 10 -12.08 -8.61 33.30
C THR A 10 -12.50 -7.36 32.51
N GLY A 11 -11.50 -6.64 32.01
CA GLY A 11 -11.46 -6.07 30.65
C GLY A 11 -12.62 -5.16 30.22
N GLY A 12 -12.53 -3.87 30.55
CA GLY A 12 -13.17 -2.83 29.76
C GLY A 12 -12.27 -2.47 28.57
N GLY A 13 -12.53 -3.06 27.41
CA GLY A 13 -11.90 -2.64 26.15
C GLY A 13 -12.37 -1.23 25.75
N ASP A 14 -11.40 -0.38 25.42
CA ASP A 14 -11.59 1.00 24.96
C ASP A 14 -12.22 1.03 23.56
N ALA A 15 -13.55 0.88 23.51
CA ALA A 15 -14.34 0.97 22.29
C ALA A 15 -14.72 2.42 21.90
N SER A 16 -14.10 3.44 22.51
CA SER A 16 -14.53 4.85 22.37
C SER A 16 -13.56 5.76 21.61
N ARG A 17 -12.45 5.24 21.09
CA ARG A 17 -11.46 6.07 20.40
C ARG A 17 -11.71 6.06 18.89
N LYS A 18 -11.97 7.25 18.31
CA LYS A 18 -12.07 7.43 16.86
C LYS A 18 -10.78 6.92 16.15
N PRO A 19 -10.88 6.24 15.00
CA PRO A 19 -9.72 5.85 14.22
C PRO A 19 -8.85 7.06 13.84
N ARG A 20 -7.52 6.87 13.78
CA ARG A 20 -6.56 7.94 13.45
C ARG A 20 -6.85 8.60 12.10
N TRP A 21 -7.19 7.81 11.07
CA TRP A 21 -7.57 8.32 9.74
C TRP A 21 -8.81 9.22 9.80
N LEU A 22 -9.78 8.94 10.68
CA LEU A 22 -11.01 9.71 10.80
C LEU A 22 -10.75 11.06 11.50
N THR A 23 -9.86 11.07 12.50
CA THR A 23 -9.38 12.30 13.12
C THR A 23 -8.62 13.16 12.11
N TYR A 24 -7.65 12.59 11.39
CA TYR A 24 -6.88 13.29 10.36
C TYR A 24 -7.77 13.87 9.26
N MET A 25 -8.73 13.08 8.76
CA MET A 25 -9.72 13.54 7.78
C MET A 25 -10.48 14.78 8.27
N THR A 26 -10.92 14.79 9.53
CA THR A 26 -11.72 15.88 10.10
C THR A 26 -10.87 17.12 10.40
N ASP A 27 -9.68 16.91 10.96
CA ASP A 27 -8.86 17.98 11.54
C ASP A 27 -7.91 18.62 10.52
N GLU A 28 -7.45 17.86 9.52
CA GLU A 28 -6.41 18.31 8.57
C GLU A 28 -6.95 18.43 7.14
N ILE A 29 -7.83 17.51 6.70
CA ILE A 29 -8.33 17.54 5.32
C ILE A 29 -9.57 18.46 5.21
N GLU A 30 -10.60 18.26 6.04
CA GLU A 30 -11.84 19.04 5.94
C GLU A 30 -11.72 20.50 6.39
N SER A 31 -10.74 20.81 7.23
CA SER A 31 -10.53 22.17 7.74
C SER A 31 -10.23 23.14 6.60
N ASP A 32 -9.47 22.69 5.61
CA ASP A 32 -8.98 23.49 4.48
C ASP A 32 -9.71 23.19 3.16
N ALA A 33 -10.62 22.21 3.15
CA ALA A 33 -11.35 21.77 1.97
C ALA A 33 -12.32 22.84 1.43
N ASP A 34 -12.32 23.01 0.10
CA ASP A 34 -13.39 23.73 -0.60
C ASP A 34 -14.70 22.92 -0.66
N ASP A 35 -15.78 23.51 -1.19
CA ASP A 35 -17.09 22.84 -1.24
C ASP A 35 -17.07 21.53 -2.06
N VAL A 36 -16.25 21.47 -3.11
CA VAL A 36 -16.11 20.27 -3.96
C VAL A 36 -15.33 19.18 -3.23
N GLU A 37 -14.25 19.57 -2.56
CA GLU A 37 -13.42 18.67 -1.76
C GLU A 37 -14.22 18.08 -0.60
N ARG A 38 -15.06 18.88 0.08
CA ARG A 38 -15.94 18.39 1.16
C ARG A 38 -16.91 17.31 0.70
N ASP A 39 -17.56 17.50 -0.44
CA ASP A 39 -18.50 16.50 -0.99
C ASP A 39 -17.77 15.17 -1.26
N PHE A 40 -16.53 15.22 -1.77
CA PHE A 40 -15.73 14.01 -1.99
C PHE A 40 -15.24 13.37 -0.69
N ILE A 41 -14.82 14.17 0.28
CA ILE A 41 -14.42 13.68 1.61
C ILE A 41 -15.59 12.98 2.30
N GLU A 42 -16.80 13.52 2.19
CA GLU A 42 -18.02 12.90 2.71
C GLU A 42 -18.30 11.55 2.03
N ILE A 43 -18.19 11.47 0.70
CA ILE A 43 -18.35 10.21 -0.04
C ILE A 43 -17.32 9.16 0.41
N MET A 44 -16.05 9.54 0.57
CA MET A 44 -15.00 8.63 1.04
C MET A 44 -15.22 8.22 2.49
N ARG A 45 -15.63 9.15 3.36
CA ARG A 45 -15.97 8.85 4.76
C ARG A 45 -17.09 7.82 4.86
N ASP A 46 -18.19 8.04 4.13
CA ASP A 46 -19.33 7.13 4.13
C ASP A 46 -18.91 5.72 3.72
N MET A 47 -18.06 5.62 2.68
CA MET A 47 -17.51 4.36 2.21
C MET A 47 -16.65 3.66 3.29
N LEU A 48 -15.78 4.41 3.97
CA LEU A 48 -14.86 3.88 4.98
C LEU A 48 -15.54 3.55 6.32
N LEU A 49 -16.67 4.20 6.62
CA LEU A 49 -17.48 3.92 7.81
C LEU A 49 -18.53 2.82 7.58
N ALA A 50 -18.72 2.38 6.32
CA ALA A 50 -19.60 1.28 6.02
C ALA A 50 -19.13 -0.01 6.74
N PRO A 51 -20.06 -0.86 7.21
CA PRO A 51 -19.72 -2.17 7.75
C PRO A 51 -18.83 -2.97 6.79
N GLY A 52 -17.83 -3.68 7.32
CA GLY A 52 -16.84 -4.39 6.49
C GLY A 52 -17.40 -5.52 5.63
N ASP A 53 -18.61 -6.01 5.93
CA ASP A 53 -19.36 -6.98 5.13
C ASP A 53 -20.26 -6.33 4.06
N GLN A 54 -20.29 -5.00 3.98
CA GLN A 54 -21.06 -4.26 2.98
C GLN A 54 -20.29 -4.17 1.66
N GLU A 55 -20.39 -5.22 0.85
CA GLU A 55 -19.73 -5.31 -0.47
C GLU A 55 -20.11 -4.16 -1.43
N THR A 56 -21.23 -3.47 -1.21
CA THR A 56 -21.69 -2.37 -2.08
C THR A 56 -21.11 -1.01 -1.74
N ALA A 57 -20.46 -0.83 -0.58
CA ALA A 57 -20.03 0.48 -0.12
C ALA A 57 -19.13 1.21 -1.13
N ALA A 58 -18.19 0.47 -1.73
CA ALA A 58 -17.33 0.99 -2.79
C ALA A 58 -18.10 1.32 -4.07
N SER A 59 -19.02 0.45 -4.52
CA SER A 59 -19.82 0.72 -5.73
C SER A 59 -20.77 1.90 -5.54
N ASP A 60 -21.32 2.07 -4.34
CA ASP A 60 -22.21 3.18 -3.99
C ASP A 60 -21.43 4.50 -3.98
N ALA A 61 -20.21 4.50 -3.44
CA ALA A 61 -19.31 5.66 -3.48
C ALA A 61 -18.93 6.05 -4.92
N VAL A 62 -18.58 5.08 -5.77
CA VAL A 62 -18.30 5.32 -7.20
C VAL A 62 -19.52 5.93 -7.91
N GLN A 63 -20.72 5.44 -7.60
CA GLN A 63 -21.95 5.97 -8.17
C GLN A 63 -22.20 7.41 -7.71
N LYS A 64 -22.01 7.73 -6.42
CA LYS A 64 -22.10 9.10 -5.90
C LYS A 64 -21.11 10.06 -6.60
N VAL A 65 -19.85 9.64 -6.79
CA VAL A 65 -18.86 10.45 -7.53
C VAL A 65 -19.29 10.68 -8.98
N ARG A 66 -19.83 9.65 -9.65
CA ARG A 66 -20.34 9.76 -11.02
C ARG A 66 -21.52 10.73 -11.11
N GLU A 67 -22.45 10.67 -10.16
CA GLU A 67 -23.60 11.57 -10.07
C GLU A 67 -23.16 13.02 -9.83
N TYR A 68 -22.17 13.22 -8.96
CA TYR A 68 -21.56 14.52 -8.75
C TYR A 68 -20.93 15.08 -10.04
N TYR A 69 -20.07 14.29 -10.70
CA TYR A 69 -19.47 14.69 -11.98
C TYR A 69 -20.52 15.05 -13.02
N ASN A 70 -21.54 14.21 -13.20
CA ASN A 70 -22.63 14.48 -14.14
C ASN A 70 -23.36 15.76 -13.80
N THR A 71 -23.64 16.03 -12.53
CA THR A 71 -24.37 17.22 -12.10
C THR A 71 -23.56 18.51 -12.26
N HIS A 72 -22.27 18.48 -11.95
CA HIS A 72 -21.45 19.70 -11.82
C HIS A 72 -20.50 19.96 -13.00
N TYR A 73 -20.15 18.93 -13.78
CA TYR A 73 -19.12 19.02 -14.84
C TYR A 73 -19.68 18.76 -16.25
N THR A 74 -20.91 18.25 -16.38
CA THR A 74 -21.52 18.01 -17.71
C THR A 74 -22.42 19.14 -18.22
N ASP A 75 -22.54 20.27 -17.52
CA ASP A 75 -23.26 21.45 -18.05
C ASP A 75 -22.50 22.06 -19.26
N ASP A 76 -23.20 22.20 -20.39
CA ASP A 76 -22.71 22.77 -21.67
C ASP A 76 -22.12 24.18 -21.55
N ARG A 77 -22.38 24.89 -20.46
CA ARG A 77 -21.95 26.29 -20.27
C ARG A 77 -20.58 26.46 -19.62
N ARG A 78 -19.92 25.38 -19.19
CA ARG A 78 -18.67 25.46 -18.42
C ARG A 78 -17.43 25.21 -19.28
N THR A 79 -16.38 26.01 -19.06
CA THR A 79 -15.09 25.95 -19.77
C THR A 79 -14.33 24.64 -19.55
N TRP A 80 -14.62 23.92 -18.47
CA TRP A 80 -14.01 22.62 -18.13
C TRP A 80 -14.22 21.54 -19.20
N ARG A 81 -15.34 21.59 -19.94
CA ARG A 81 -15.60 20.68 -21.08
C ARG A 81 -14.64 20.88 -22.26
N LEU A 82 -13.97 22.03 -22.34
CA LEU A 82 -12.96 22.30 -23.37
C LEU A 82 -11.61 21.63 -23.05
N GLN A 83 -11.44 21.13 -21.83
CA GLN A 83 -10.31 20.27 -21.49
C GLN A 83 -10.48 18.90 -22.15
N LYS A 84 -9.37 18.31 -22.58
CA LYS A 84 -9.36 17.06 -23.37
C LYS A 84 -9.95 15.87 -22.60
N ASP A 85 -9.86 15.92 -21.28
CA ASP A 85 -10.34 14.94 -20.30
C ASP A 85 -11.67 15.38 -19.65
N HIS A 86 -12.24 16.50 -20.08
CA HIS A 86 -13.46 17.09 -19.50
C HIS A 86 -13.38 17.33 -17.97
N ALA A 87 -12.18 17.68 -17.46
CA ALA A 87 -11.86 17.86 -16.04
C ALA A 87 -11.95 16.60 -15.16
N THR A 88 -12.06 15.42 -15.79
CA THR A 88 -12.06 14.14 -15.07
C THR A 88 -10.71 13.89 -14.39
N TRP A 89 -9.60 14.33 -15.00
CA TRP A 89 -8.25 14.18 -14.45
C TRP A 89 -8.09 14.92 -13.11
N GLY A 90 -8.50 16.19 -13.05
CA GLY A 90 -8.40 16.99 -11.82
C GLY A 90 -9.20 16.36 -10.67
N LEU A 91 -10.40 15.87 -10.97
CA LEU A 91 -11.29 15.21 -10.00
C LEU A 91 -10.70 13.89 -9.48
N LEU A 92 -10.23 13.02 -10.39
CA LEU A 92 -9.63 11.75 -10.01
C LEU A 92 -8.30 11.95 -9.26
N ASN A 93 -7.53 12.98 -9.60
CA ASN A 93 -6.30 13.31 -8.90
C ASN A 93 -6.59 13.72 -7.44
N THR A 94 -7.59 14.58 -7.19
CA THR A 94 -8.00 14.96 -5.83
C THR A 94 -8.43 13.74 -5.00
N LEU A 95 -9.30 12.88 -5.55
CA LEU A 95 -9.72 11.64 -4.87
C LEU A 95 -8.53 10.71 -4.58
N SER A 96 -7.59 10.61 -5.52
CA SER A 96 -6.38 9.80 -5.36
C SER A 96 -5.50 10.34 -4.23
N THR A 97 -5.23 11.64 -4.22
CA THR A 97 -4.43 12.30 -3.17
C THR A 97 -4.99 12.00 -1.78
N TYR A 98 -6.29 12.20 -1.58
CA TYR A 98 -6.91 11.92 -0.28
C TYR A 98 -6.90 10.44 0.08
N ALA A 99 -7.09 9.54 -0.87
CA ALA A 99 -6.96 8.11 -0.61
C ALA A 99 -5.55 7.76 -0.08
N PHE A 100 -4.49 8.31 -0.69
CA PHE A 100 -3.11 8.12 -0.23
C PHE A 100 -2.83 8.76 1.13
N GLU A 101 -3.31 9.99 1.37
CA GLU A 101 -3.19 10.66 2.66
C GLU A 101 -3.85 9.85 3.79
N LEU A 102 -5.07 9.33 3.56
CA LEU A 102 -5.80 8.54 4.54
C LEU A 102 -5.14 7.18 4.81
N VAL A 103 -4.65 6.50 3.78
CA VAL A 103 -3.92 5.23 3.92
C VAL A 103 -2.70 5.39 4.82
N SER A 104 -2.00 6.52 4.75
CA SER A 104 -0.84 6.81 5.62
C SER A 104 -1.19 6.89 7.12
N GLN A 105 -2.49 7.00 7.46
CA GLN A 105 -2.97 7.13 8.84
C GLN A 105 -3.56 5.83 9.40
N ILE A 106 -3.63 4.76 8.60
CA ILE A 106 -4.13 3.46 9.04
C ILE A 106 -2.99 2.71 9.75
N PRO A 107 -3.15 2.29 11.02
CA PRO A 107 -2.12 1.52 11.71
C PRO A 107 -1.83 0.20 11.00
N VAL A 108 -0.55 -0.17 10.92
CA VAL A 108 -0.10 -1.49 10.46
C VAL A 108 -0.37 -2.52 11.57
N THR A 109 -1.64 -2.85 11.81
CA THR A 109 -2.04 -3.92 12.74
C THR A 109 -2.87 -4.99 12.02
N ASP A 110 -2.75 -6.22 12.53
CA ASP A 110 -3.07 -7.51 11.90
C ASP A 110 -4.38 -7.60 11.08
N GLU A 111 -4.25 -8.37 9.98
CA GLU A 111 -5.25 -8.76 8.97
C GLU A 111 -5.83 -7.62 8.12
N PHE A 112 -4.99 -7.12 7.21
CA PHE A 112 -5.45 -6.46 6.00
C PHE A 112 -6.04 -7.49 5.03
N ASP A 113 -7.36 -7.42 4.80
CA ASP A 113 -8.05 -8.29 3.84
C ASP A 113 -7.54 -8.05 2.41
N LEU A 114 -7.13 -9.15 1.77
CA LEU A 114 -6.46 -9.22 0.48
C LEU A 114 -7.45 -9.45 -0.67
N GLU A 115 -8.70 -9.82 -0.38
CA GLU A 115 -9.53 -10.51 -1.38
C GLU A 115 -10.33 -9.60 -2.33
N ASN A 116 -10.40 -8.28 -2.13
CA ASN A 116 -11.22 -7.46 -3.03
C ASN A 116 -10.87 -5.97 -3.15
N PRO A 117 -9.97 -5.57 -4.07
CA PRO A 117 -9.97 -4.22 -4.62
C PRO A 117 -10.37 -4.22 -6.10
N GLN A 118 -11.60 -3.80 -6.39
CA GLN A 118 -12.00 -3.37 -7.73
C GLN A 118 -11.83 -1.86 -7.83
N LEU A 119 -10.81 -1.40 -8.56
CA LEU A 119 -10.67 -0.01 -8.95
C LEU A 119 -10.46 0.09 -10.45
N LEU A 120 -11.23 1.00 -11.07
CA LEU A 120 -11.21 1.26 -12.50
C LEU A 120 -9.99 2.13 -12.87
N TYR A 121 -9.35 1.73 -13.96
CA TYR A 121 -8.13 2.30 -14.55
C TYR A 121 -8.27 3.79 -14.96
N ASP A 122 -7.31 4.61 -14.54
CA ASP A 122 -6.90 5.85 -15.23
C ASP A 122 -5.37 6.00 -15.11
N ASP A 123 -4.67 5.98 -16.25
CA ASP A 123 -3.20 5.93 -16.31
C ASP A 123 -2.53 7.22 -15.80
N THR A 124 -3.27 8.33 -15.78
CA THR A 124 -2.68 9.67 -15.62
C THR A 124 -2.82 10.26 -14.22
N SER A 125 -3.97 10.08 -13.55
CA SER A 125 -4.23 10.69 -12.24
C SER A 125 -3.67 9.84 -11.10
N TYR A 126 -4.03 8.55 -11.07
CA TYR A 126 -3.58 7.64 -10.01
C TYR A 126 -2.07 7.43 -10.03
N SER A 127 -1.47 7.30 -11.21
CA SER A 127 -0.02 7.12 -11.35
C SER A 127 0.77 8.35 -10.89
N ALA A 128 0.23 9.56 -11.05
CA ALA A 128 0.89 10.79 -10.59
C ALA A 128 0.91 10.87 -9.07
N ALA A 129 -0.25 10.73 -8.42
CA ALA A 129 -0.33 10.68 -6.95
C ALA A 129 0.51 9.52 -6.39
N ALA A 130 0.36 8.31 -6.94
CA ALA A 130 1.15 7.13 -6.55
C ALA A 130 2.66 7.38 -6.61
N ARG A 131 3.13 8.06 -7.67
CA ARG A 131 4.54 8.42 -7.83
C ARG A 131 5.00 9.43 -6.79
N ASP A 132 4.19 10.43 -6.48
CA ASP A 132 4.56 11.47 -5.52
C ASP A 132 4.66 10.88 -4.11
N PHE A 133 3.70 10.04 -3.69
CA PHE A 133 3.78 9.32 -2.41
C PHE A 133 4.93 8.30 -2.38
N TRP A 134 5.16 7.55 -3.47
CA TRP A 134 6.31 6.65 -3.54
C TRP A 134 7.65 7.40 -3.42
N ASN A 135 7.78 8.59 -4.00
CA ASN A 135 9.01 9.40 -3.89
C ASN A 135 9.14 10.11 -2.53
N HIS A 136 8.05 10.62 -1.96
CA HIS A 136 8.07 11.40 -0.73
C HIS A 136 8.34 10.49 0.48
N ASP A 137 7.57 9.40 0.58
CA ASP A 137 7.49 8.63 1.82
C ASP A 137 8.44 7.44 1.87
N ASN A 138 9.16 7.13 0.77
CA ASN A 138 10.19 6.11 0.85
C ASN A 138 11.31 6.54 1.81
N VAL A 139 11.75 5.62 2.67
CA VAL A 139 12.79 5.89 3.68
C VAL A 139 14.18 6.13 3.06
N ASN A 140 14.32 6.04 1.74
CA ASN A 140 15.55 6.27 0.98
C ASN A 140 15.67 7.69 0.41
N ALA A 141 14.59 8.48 0.39
CA ALA A 141 14.52 9.73 -0.35
C ALA A 141 15.27 10.91 0.30
N VAL A 142 15.74 10.79 1.55
CA VAL A 142 16.39 11.91 2.23
C VAL A 142 17.75 11.55 2.83
N PRO A 143 18.85 11.92 2.15
CA PRO A 143 20.18 11.88 2.74
C PRO A 143 20.27 12.87 3.91
N GLY A 144 20.63 12.39 5.10
CA GLY A 144 21.01 13.26 6.23
C GLY A 144 19.93 13.53 7.29
N ILE A 145 18.84 12.78 7.34
CA ILE A 145 17.90 12.88 8.47
C ILE A 145 18.48 12.17 9.71
N SER A 146 18.54 12.93 10.80
CA SER A 146 18.79 12.48 12.17
C SER A 146 17.83 11.34 12.55
N ILE A 147 18.40 10.21 12.94
CA ILE A 147 17.74 8.89 12.98
C ILE A 147 16.59 8.74 13.99
N ASP A 148 16.43 9.56 15.02
CA ASP A 148 15.77 9.02 16.22
C ASP A 148 14.28 9.31 16.47
N ASP A 149 13.70 10.44 16.05
CA ASP A 149 12.35 10.76 16.58
C ASP A 149 11.16 10.26 15.71
N ASP A 150 11.31 10.15 14.39
CA ASP A 150 10.17 9.84 13.48
C ASP A 150 10.38 8.60 12.57
N LEU A 151 11.48 7.86 12.70
CA LEU A 151 11.79 6.76 11.76
C LEU A 151 10.71 5.68 11.75
N ARG A 152 10.18 5.30 12.93
CA ARG A 152 9.10 4.31 13.02
C ARG A 152 7.84 4.78 12.32
N GLU A 153 7.41 6.02 12.57
CA GLU A 153 6.21 6.56 11.93
C GLU A 153 6.37 6.63 10.40
N ARG A 154 7.54 7.04 9.92
CA ARG A 154 7.85 7.03 8.48
C ARG A 154 7.79 5.61 7.90
N CYS A 155 8.34 4.63 8.62
CA CYS A 155 8.27 3.24 8.20
C CYS A 155 6.82 2.74 8.12
N GLU A 156 5.99 3.05 9.11
CA GLU A 156 4.58 2.66 9.14
C GLU A 156 3.78 3.32 8.00
N LYS A 157 4.05 4.60 7.70
CA LYS A 157 3.48 5.30 6.54
C LYS A 157 3.89 4.63 5.23
N TRP A 158 5.19 4.39 5.05
CA TRP A 158 5.71 3.80 3.82
C TRP A 158 5.19 2.37 3.61
N ILE A 159 5.14 1.54 4.66
CA ILE A 159 4.57 0.19 4.61
C ILE A 159 3.10 0.25 4.15
N SER A 160 2.32 1.16 4.71
CA SER A 160 0.89 1.31 4.38
C SER A 160 0.71 1.78 2.92
N ILE A 161 1.48 2.78 2.49
CA ILE A 161 1.48 3.29 1.12
C ILE A 161 1.89 2.20 0.14
N SER A 162 2.99 1.48 0.39
CA SER A 162 3.46 0.42 -0.50
C SER A 162 2.50 -0.76 -0.59
N ALA A 163 1.82 -1.12 0.51
CA ALA A 163 0.76 -2.12 0.47
C ALA A 163 -0.41 -1.65 -0.41
N PHE A 164 -0.81 -0.39 -0.30
CA PHE A 164 -1.86 0.19 -1.16
C PHE A 164 -1.42 0.25 -2.62
N LEU A 165 -0.18 0.67 -2.91
CA LEU A 165 0.40 0.64 -4.26
C LEU A 165 0.40 -0.77 -4.85
N ALA A 166 0.77 -1.78 -4.06
CA ALA A 166 0.75 -3.17 -4.51
C ALA A 166 -0.68 -3.64 -4.84
N LYS A 167 -1.70 -3.24 -4.06
CA LYS A 167 -3.10 -3.53 -4.38
C LYS A 167 -3.56 -2.86 -5.68
N LEU A 168 -3.24 -1.57 -5.86
CA LEU A 168 -3.56 -0.83 -7.07
C LEU A 168 -2.85 -1.42 -8.30
N LEU A 169 -1.59 -1.82 -8.13
CA LEU A 169 -0.82 -2.50 -9.16
C LEU A 169 -1.46 -3.83 -9.55
N ASN A 170 -1.83 -4.66 -8.58
CA ASN A 170 -2.48 -5.95 -8.82
C ASN A 170 -3.87 -5.81 -9.46
N ALA A 171 -4.62 -4.76 -9.09
CA ALA A 171 -5.91 -4.43 -9.70
C ALA A 171 -5.77 -3.89 -11.14
N GLY A 172 -4.54 -3.68 -11.62
CA GLY A 172 -4.27 -3.07 -12.92
C GLY A 172 -4.60 -1.58 -12.98
N ALA A 173 -4.78 -0.92 -11.83
CA ALA A 173 -5.06 0.51 -11.74
C ALA A 173 -3.79 1.37 -11.93
N LEU A 174 -2.60 0.79 -11.74
CA LEU A 174 -1.33 1.44 -12.04
C LEU A 174 -0.74 0.92 -13.36
N GLY A 175 -0.12 1.82 -14.13
CA GLY A 175 0.55 1.46 -15.39
C GLY A 175 1.87 0.69 -15.19
N GLU A 176 2.49 0.25 -16.29
CA GLU A 176 3.74 -0.54 -16.28
C GLU A 176 4.90 0.13 -15.51
N THR A 177 4.89 1.45 -15.39
CA THR A 177 5.89 2.18 -14.59
C THR A 177 5.85 1.82 -13.11
N ALA A 178 4.69 1.45 -12.55
CA ALA A 178 4.61 1.03 -11.16
C ALA A 178 5.27 -0.34 -10.89
N ILE A 179 5.45 -1.17 -11.93
CA ILE A 179 6.26 -2.40 -11.83
C ILE A 179 7.73 -2.05 -11.55
N VAL A 180 8.23 -0.94 -12.11
CA VAL A 180 9.59 -0.45 -11.83
C VAL A 180 9.74 -0.06 -10.36
N TRP A 181 8.74 0.63 -9.78
CA TRP A 181 8.77 1.03 -8.37
C TRP A 181 8.78 -0.19 -7.45
N ALA A 182 7.90 -1.16 -7.70
CA ALA A 182 7.89 -2.43 -6.98
C ALA A 182 9.23 -3.18 -7.10
N ALA A 183 9.83 -3.22 -8.30
CA ALA A 183 11.13 -3.84 -8.52
C ALA A 183 12.27 -3.12 -7.78
N MET A 184 12.22 -1.79 -7.67
CA MET A 184 13.17 -1.01 -6.89
C MET A 184 13.02 -1.30 -5.39
N ASP A 185 11.79 -1.29 -4.86
CA ASP A 185 11.53 -1.58 -3.45
C ASP A 185 11.93 -3.03 -3.08
N LEU A 186 11.68 -4.00 -3.97
CA LEU A 186 12.15 -5.39 -3.81
C LEU A 186 13.67 -5.46 -3.76
N LYS A 187 14.36 -4.80 -4.69
CA LYS A 187 15.81 -4.73 -4.71
C LYS A 187 16.36 -4.13 -3.42
N GLU A 188 15.79 -3.03 -2.95
CA GLU A 188 16.26 -2.33 -1.74
C GLU A 188 15.99 -3.10 -0.44
N GLY A 189 14.93 -3.91 -0.39
CA GLY A 189 14.62 -4.76 0.76
C GLY A 189 15.37 -6.09 0.79
N LEU A 190 15.69 -6.66 -0.39
CA LEU A 190 16.13 -8.05 -0.50
C LEU A 190 17.55 -8.22 -1.03
N GLU A 191 18.14 -7.22 -1.68
CA GLU A 191 19.54 -7.30 -2.12
C GLU A 191 20.48 -6.69 -1.09
N LYS A 192 21.61 -7.37 -0.86
CA LYS A 192 22.68 -6.81 -0.04
C LYS A 192 23.38 -5.69 -0.80
N THR A 193 23.62 -4.57 -0.14
CA THR A 193 24.46 -3.50 -0.65
C THR A 193 25.72 -3.33 0.19
N ASP A 194 26.80 -2.81 -0.39
CA ASP A 194 28.07 -2.57 0.33
C ASP A 194 27.91 -1.59 1.51
N ASP A 195 26.81 -0.81 1.54
CA ASP A 195 26.50 0.18 2.58
C ASP A 195 25.63 -0.39 3.72
N ASP A 196 25.21 -1.67 3.63
CA ASP A 196 24.32 -2.30 4.62
C ASP A 196 24.89 -2.32 6.05
N SER A 197 26.22 -2.26 6.17
CA SER A 197 26.92 -2.18 7.47
C SER A 197 26.62 -0.91 8.26
N ARG A 198 25.99 0.10 7.65
CA ARG A 198 25.64 1.39 8.26
C ARG A 198 24.13 1.63 8.35
N ILE A 199 23.30 0.69 7.88
CA ILE A 199 21.85 0.85 7.85
C ILE A 199 21.26 0.61 9.25
N ASN A 200 20.34 1.49 9.65
CA ASN A 200 19.53 1.30 10.85
C ASN A 200 18.67 0.02 10.72
N LEU A 201 18.70 -0.86 11.72
CA LEU A 201 17.99 -2.14 11.68
C LEU A 201 16.47 -2.00 11.48
N LEU A 202 15.85 -0.95 12.04
CA LEU A 202 14.43 -0.65 11.84
C LEU A 202 14.15 -0.26 10.38
N ALA A 203 15.01 0.55 9.78
CA ALA A 203 14.90 0.91 8.36
C ALA A 203 15.08 -0.31 7.45
N LEU A 204 16.01 -1.21 7.77
CA LEU A 204 16.17 -2.47 7.03
C LEU A 204 14.93 -3.35 7.15
N ALA A 205 14.40 -3.53 8.37
CA ALA A 205 13.17 -4.28 8.59
C ALA A 205 12.00 -3.67 7.82
N CYS A 206 11.88 -2.34 7.79
CA CYS A 206 10.85 -1.64 7.02
C CYS A 206 10.93 -1.95 5.52
N LYS A 207 12.13 -1.84 4.93
CA LYS A 207 12.35 -2.17 3.50
C LYS A 207 11.98 -3.62 3.20
N GLN A 208 12.33 -4.54 4.10
CA GLN A 208 11.99 -5.95 3.97
C GLN A 208 10.48 -6.19 4.04
N VAL A 209 9.78 -5.50 4.93
CA VAL A 209 8.30 -5.58 5.02
C VAL A 209 7.66 -5.03 3.75
N VAL A 210 8.12 -3.88 3.24
CA VAL A 210 7.63 -3.33 1.97
C VAL A 210 7.82 -4.33 0.82
N ALA A 211 9.00 -4.93 0.68
CA ALA A 211 9.28 -5.96 -0.31
C ALA A 211 8.33 -7.17 -0.17
N VAL A 212 8.12 -7.65 1.06
CA VAL A 212 7.19 -8.73 1.37
C VAL A 212 5.76 -8.40 0.94
N GLN A 213 5.29 -7.17 1.19
CA GLN A 213 3.94 -6.75 0.81
C GLN A 213 3.72 -6.81 -0.70
N TYR A 214 4.66 -6.33 -1.52
CA TYR A 214 4.56 -6.44 -2.98
C TYR A 214 4.43 -7.88 -3.47
N ILE A 215 5.20 -8.81 -2.88
CA ILE A 215 5.10 -10.23 -3.24
C ILE A 215 3.74 -10.81 -2.85
N LEU A 216 3.24 -10.52 -1.65
CA LEU A 216 1.97 -11.05 -1.17
C LEU A 216 0.77 -10.50 -1.96
N LEU A 217 0.81 -9.21 -2.29
CA LEU A 217 -0.32 -8.47 -2.86
C LEU A 217 -0.33 -8.43 -4.39
N ALA A 218 0.85 -8.37 -5.02
CA ALA A 218 1.02 -8.21 -6.47
C ALA A 218 1.88 -9.31 -7.10
N GLY A 219 2.15 -10.39 -6.37
CA GLY A 219 3.11 -11.43 -6.78
C GLY A 219 2.80 -12.07 -8.14
N ASP A 220 1.52 -12.24 -8.51
CA ASP A 220 1.16 -12.85 -9.80
C ASP A 220 1.62 -11.99 -10.98
N LEU A 221 1.35 -10.68 -10.90
CA LEU A 221 1.76 -9.72 -11.92
C LEU A 221 3.29 -9.56 -11.96
N LEU A 222 3.94 -9.53 -10.81
CA LEU A 222 5.41 -9.42 -10.73
C LEU A 222 6.11 -10.67 -11.26
N ALA A 223 5.58 -11.86 -10.98
CA ALA A 223 6.04 -13.14 -11.52
C ALA A 223 5.94 -13.15 -13.06
N TRP A 224 4.77 -12.76 -13.58
CA TRP A 224 4.57 -12.60 -15.02
C TRP A 224 5.56 -11.62 -15.65
N ALA A 225 5.77 -10.46 -15.00
CA ALA A 225 6.71 -9.44 -15.48
C ALA A 225 8.17 -9.92 -15.46
N ALA A 226 8.56 -10.74 -14.47
CA ALA A 226 9.89 -11.35 -14.39
C ALA A 226 10.17 -12.31 -15.56
N GLN A 227 9.14 -13.01 -16.05
CA GLN A 227 9.24 -13.91 -17.21
C GLN A 227 9.19 -13.20 -18.56
N ALA A 228 8.62 -12.00 -18.62
CA ALA A 228 8.43 -11.28 -19.87
C ALA A 228 9.77 -11.04 -20.58
N ARG A 229 9.81 -11.13 -21.91
CA ARG A 229 11.06 -10.92 -22.69
C ARG A 229 11.65 -9.52 -22.54
N SER A 230 10.87 -8.55 -22.04
CA SER A 230 11.28 -7.19 -21.74
C SER A 230 11.81 -7.00 -20.31
N SER A 231 11.82 -8.05 -19.49
CA SER A 231 12.20 -8.01 -18.07
C SER A 231 13.60 -7.43 -17.84
N GLU A 232 14.55 -7.72 -18.73
CA GLU A 232 15.92 -7.17 -18.70
C GLU A 232 15.99 -5.63 -18.80
N LYS A 233 14.91 -4.98 -19.26
CA LYS A 233 14.83 -3.52 -19.39
C LYS A 233 14.10 -2.84 -18.23
N ILE A 234 13.52 -3.62 -17.31
CA ILE A 234 12.82 -3.08 -16.15
C ILE A 234 13.88 -2.54 -15.18
N ALA A 235 13.86 -1.24 -14.91
CA ALA A 235 14.69 -0.66 -13.85
C ALA A 235 14.35 -1.32 -12.50
N GLY A 236 15.37 -1.61 -11.69
CA GLY A 236 15.24 -2.53 -10.54
C GLY A 236 15.64 -3.98 -10.87
N GLY A 237 15.67 -4.35 -12.16
CA GLY A 237 16.22 -5.62 -12.64
C GLY A 237 15.30 -6.83 -12.49
N LEU A 238 13.99 -6.63 -12.32
CA LEU A 238 13.01 -7.70 -12.18
C LEU A 238 13.09 -8.68 -13.36
N ASN A 239 13.65 -9.87 -13.11
CA ASN A 239 13.79 -10.98 -14.03
C ASN A 239 13.83 -12.30 -13.23
N LEU A 240 13.92 -13.45 -13.89
CA LEU A 240 13.89 -14.76 -13.19
C LEU A 240 15.11 -15.01 -12.29
N GLU A 241 16.27 -14.45 -12.61
CA GLU A 241 17.46 -14.53 -11.76
C GLU A 241 17.24 -13.76 -10.45
N LYS A 242 16.73 -12.54 -10.55
CA LYS A 242 16.35 -11.72 -9.38
C LYS A 242 15.22 -12.34 -8.59
N TRP A 243 14.21 -12.89 -9.26
CA TRP A 243 13.11 -13.59 -8.61
C TRP A 243 13.63 -14.71 -7.70
N ARG A 244 14.55 -15.53 -8.21
CA ARG A 244 15.20 -16.59 -7.43
C ARG A 244 16.02 -16.03 -6.26
N LEU A 245 16.87 -15.03 -6.52
CA LEU A 245 17.68 -14.38 -5.48
C LEU A 245 16.81 -13.84 -4.33
N TRP A 246 15.72 -13.17 -4.67
CA TRP A 246 14.79 -12.58 -3.70
C TRP A 246 13.99 -13.64 -2.95
N ALA A 247 13.57 -14.72 -3.62
CA ALA A 247 12.95 -15.86 -2.95
C ALA A 247 13.89 -16.48 -1.91
N ASP A 248 15.14 -16.77 -2.29
CA ASP A 248 16.16 -17.31 -1.37
C ASP A 248 16.36 -16.38 -0.17
N ARG A 249 16.44 -15.06 -0.41
CA ARG A 249 16.56 -14.06 0.65
C ARG A 249 15.37 -14.04 1.60
N LEU A 250 14.15 -14.12 1.10
CA LEU A 250 12.95 -14.20 1.96
C LEU A 250 12.94 -15.47 2.80
N GLY A 251 13.43 -16.59 2.23
CA GLY A 251 13.66 -17.82 2.96
C GLY A 251 14.68 -17.67 4.10
N GLU A 252 15.78 -16.93 3.87
CA GLU A 252 16.75 -16.58 4.91
C GLU A 252 16.14 -15.71 6.01
N ILE A 253 15.46 -14.61 5.63
CA ILE A 253 14.79 -13.70 6.57
C ILE A 253 13.81 -14.49 7.45
N SER A 254 12.97 -15.34 6.85
CA SER A 254 12.00 -16.16 7.60
C SER A 254 12.66 -17.10 8.62
N ARG A 255 13.89 -17.57 8.39
CA ARG A 255 14.62 -18.47 9.30
C ARG A 255 15.40 -17.71 10.38
N GLU A 256 16.05 -16.61 10.00
CA GLU A 256 17.02 -15.91 10.85
C GLU A 256 16.38 -14.81 11.70
N THR A 257 15.25 -14.26 11.27
CA THR A 257 14.55 -13.19 11.99
C THR A 257 13.89 -13.73 13.28
N PRO A 258 13.98 -12.99 14.41
CA PRO A 258 13.27 -13.32 15.65
C PRO A 258 11.74 -13.37 15.49
N GLU A 259 11.04 -14.09 16.36
CA GLU A 259 9.56 -14.19 16.32
C GLU A 259 8.88 -12.85 16.61
N ASP A 260 9.48 -12.02 17.45
CA ASP A 260 9.00 -10.69 17.86
C ASP A 260 9.50 -9.56 16.95
N ALA A 261 9.99 -9.90 15.75
CA ALA A 261 10.47 -8.91 14.81
C ALA A 261 9.37 -7.95 14.33
N GLU A 262 9.81 -6.73 14.00
CA GLU A 262 8.97 -5.62 13.59
C GLU A 262 7.97 -6.01 12.50
N TRP A 263 6.72 -5.56 12.69
CA TRP A 263 5.60 -5.75 11.76
C TRP A 263 5.37 -7.21 11.30
N GLY A 264 5.71 -8.19 12.16
CA GLY A 264 5.50 -9.61 11.86
C GLY A 264 6.37 -10.14 10.72
N LEU A 265 7.51 -9.48 10.44
CA LEU A 265 8.37 -9.73 9.28
C LEU A 265 8.70 -11.21 9.07
N LYS A 266 9.02 -11.95 10.14
CA LYS A 266 9.39 -13.37 10.04
C LYS A 266 8.33 -14.22 9.35
N VAL A 267 7.09 -14.10 9.85
CA VAL A 267 5.94 -14.88 9.37
C VAL A 267 5.57 -14.43 7.96
N ALA A 268 5.56 -13.11 7.73
CA ALA A 268 5.21 -12.54 6.44
C ALA A 268 6.23 -12.91 5.34
N ALA A 269 7.53 -12.89 5.66
CA ALA A 269 8.60 -13.35 4.77
C ALA A 269 8.46 -14.83 4.42
N GLY A 270 8.07 -15.68 5.38
CA GLY A 270 7.82 -17.10 5.13
C GLY A 270 6.66 -17.32 4.15
N LYS A 271 5.56 -16.56 4.30
CA LYS A 271 4.42 -16.59 3.37
C LYS A 271 4.83 -16.09 1.98
N ALA A 272 5.57 -14.99 1.91
CA ALA A 272 6.05 -14.42 0.64
C ALA A 272 7.01 -15.37 -0.09
N HIS A 273 7.95 -15.99 0.62
CA HIS A 273 8.82 -17.03 0.08
C HIS A 273 8.00 -18.17 -0.52
N ALA A 274 7.08 -18.77 0.25
CA ALA A 274 6.23 -19.86 -0.23
C ALA A 274 5.43 -19.45 -1.49
N ARG A 275 4.92 -18.22 -1.53
CA ARG A 275 4.24 -17.67 -2.70
C ARG A 275 5.16 -17.58 -3.92
N MET A 276 6.38 -17.05 -3.77
CA MET A 276 7.34 -16.97 -4.88
C MET A 276 7.74 -18.34 -5.43
N ILE A 277 7.89 -19.35 -4.56
CA ILE A 277 8.11 -20.74 -4.97
C ILE A 277 6.92 -21.25 -5.78
N ASN A 278 5.70 -21.06 -5.29
CA ASN A 278 4.50 -21.58 -5.94
C ASN A 278 4.26 -20.95 -7.32
N LEU A 279 4.67 -19.71 -7.53
CA LEU A 279 4.51 -19.00 -8.80
C LEU A 279 5.51 -19.47 -9.87
N HIS A 280 6.72 -19.90 -9.46
CA HIS A 280 7.76 -20.43 -10.35
C HIS A 280 8.49 -21.64 -9.74
N PRO A 281 7.80 -22.79 -9.58
CA PRO A 281 8.39 -23.97 -8.94
C PRO A 281 9.60 -24.53 -9.70
N GLU A 282 9.65 -24.33 -11.02
CA GLU A 282 10.73 -24.78 -11.90
C GLU A 282 12.09 -24.12 -11.62
N LEU A 283 12.10 -22.87 -11.15
CA LEU A 283 13.33 -22.09 -10.96
C LEU A 283 14.17 -22.54 -9.77
N LEU A 284 13.55 -23.28 -8.84
CA LEU A 284 14.16 -23.72 -7.59
C LEU A 284 14.47 -25.22 -7.53
N GLN A 285 14.04 -25.98 -8.54
CA GLN A 285 14.33 -27.42 -8.66
C GLN A 285 15.70 -27.71 -9.28
N GLU A 286 16.29 -26.80 -10.05
CA GLU A 286 17.62 -26.98 -10.68
C GLU A 286 18.80 -26.82 -9.69
N ALA A 287 18.54 -26.79 -8.37
CA ALA A 287 19.55 -26.59 -7.32
C ALA A 287 19.80 -27.82 -6.42
N SER A 288 19.14 -28.95 -6.69
CA SER A 288 19.24 -30.19 -5.88
C SER A 288 20.18 -31.22 -6.50
#